data_AF-A0A101XJ29-F1
#
_entry.id   AF-A0A101XJ29-F1
#
_cell.length_a   1.000
_cell.length_b   1.000
_cell.length_c   1.000
_cell.angle_alpha   90.00
_cell.angle_beta   90.00
_cell.angle_gamma   90.00
#
_symmetry.space_group_name_H-M   'P 1'
#
loop_
_entity.id
_entity.type
_entity.pdbx_description
1 polymer ?
#
loop_
_entity_poly.entity_id
_entity_poly.type
_entity_poly.pdbx_seq_one_letter_code
_entity_poly.pdbx_strand_id
1 'polypeptide(L)'
;MFTGKTYVLLVVAVVMMVVAAYSVSIAQAQQKPQIVFPVAGTSWVIAPGTPIYNPYSPTTIAGCSIVGAMTYLPLAFYNSMTNSYLPVLADNWTIQVLPNGSGILTVHLRPGFYWFNGSATIPFTAWDAYARFYIGIKAFGWYRPYMLPQYADEDVRVIDNYTIQFLFQKWTALRLYYVLTTCMSTPWPVWEPIVNELKAMNTTQAIKFSDNITKFVVPYWGLFPYYLTYFSSNYMLITLEPSNLLSDWFRIFPLADWYYYDPTYEAIWGSNTVALESYLAGKGTWGSAGFSMQQVEVLEQHGIGVYFGPSFFTMGIAVNPHYYPWNIPQLGRRYVTLLIGLRLQKRGV
;
A
#
# COMPACT_ATOMS: atom_id res chain seq x y z
N MET A 1 29.41 8.68 71.07
CA MET A 1 29.86 9.89 70.33
C MET A 1 30.30 9.42 68.95
N PHE A 2 29.39 9.34 67.98
CA PHE A 2 29.76 9.03 66.60
C PHE A 2 30.33 10.31 65.98
N THR A 3 31.61 10.27 65.64
CA THR A 3 32.38 11.42 65.15
C THR A 3 31.84 11.87 63.79
N GLY A 4 31.90 13.17 63.48
CA GLY A 4 31.35 13.76 62.26
C GLY A 4 31.79 13.10 60.94
N LYS A 5 32.89 12.33 60.94
CA LYS A 5 33.33 11.50 59.81
C LYS A 5 32.34 10.38 59.45
N THR A 6 31.66 9.78 60.42
CA THR A 6 30.67 8.71 60.19
C THR A 6 29.42 9.23 59.50
N TYR A 7 28.98 10.44 59.84
CA TYR A 7 27.85 11.11 59.18
C TYR A 7 28.16 11.50 57.74
N VAL A 8 29.37 11.99 57.46
CA VAL A 8 29.79 12.33 56.09
C VAL A 8 29.83 11.08 55.20
N LEU A 9 30.35 9.96 55.71
CA LEU A 9 30.39 8.70 54.97
C LEU A 9 28.99 8.14 54.67
N LEU A 10 28.06 8.25 55.62
CA LEU A 10 26.66 7.85 55.42
C LEU A 10 25.96 8.71 54.36
N VAL A 11 26.16 10.03 54.39
CA VAL A 11 25.57 10.94 53.39
C VAL A 11 26.14 10.66 51.99
N VAL A 12 27.46 10.45 51.87
CA VAL A 12 28.08 10.09 50.59
C VAL A 12 27.58 8.75 50.07
N ALA A 13 27.41 7.75 50.94
CA ALA A 13 26.86 6.45 50.56
C ALA A 13 25.40 6.54 50.08
N VAL A 14 24.55 7.35 50.73
CA VAL A 14 23.17 7.60 50.32
C VAL A 14 23.12 8.34 48.99
N VAL A 15 23.94 9.37 48.79
CA VAL A 15 24.02 10.11 47.52
C VAL A 15 24.51 9.20 46.39
N MET A 16 25.51 8.36 46.63
CA MET A 16 26.00 7.39 45.64
C MET A 16 24.94 6.34 45.30
N MET A 17 24.14 5.88 46.27
CA MET A 17 23.01 4.98 46.02
C MET A 17 21.90 5.64 45.21
N VAL A 18 21.58 6.91 45.50
CA VAL A 18 20.58 7.68 44.74
C VAL A 18 21.07 7.93 43.32
N VAL A 19 22.34 8.30 43.13
CA VAL A 19 22.96 8.50 41.81
C VAL A 19 23.04 7.19 41.04
N ALA A 20 23.33 6.06 41.68
CA ALA A 20 23.33 4.74 41.04
C ALA A 20 21.91 4.29 40.64
N ALA A 21 20.91 4.49 41.51
CA ALA A 21 19.52 4.16 41.21
C ALA A 21 18.95 5.05 40.08
N TYR A 22 19.27 6.35 40.08
CA TYR A 22 18.87 7.27 39.01
C TYR A 22 19.62 6.99 37.70
N SER A 23 20.91 6.66 37.74
CA SER A 23 21.68 6.35 36.51
C SER A 23 21.27 5.01 35.88
N VAL A 24 20.86 4.01 36.65
CA VAL A 24 20.25 2.78 36.13
C VAL A 24 18.86 3.05 35.51
N SER A 25 18.07 3.95 36.09
CA SER A 25 16.77 4.35 35.52
C SER A 25 16.86 5.19 34.24
N ILE A 26 17.96 5.93 34.05
CA ILE A 26 18.22 6.73 32.84
C ILE A 26 18.88 5.88 31.73
N ALA A 27 19.61 4.82 32.11
CA ALA A 27 20.24 3.88 31.16
C ALA A 27 19.25 2.88 30.53
N GLN A 28 18.06 2.69 31.11
CA GLN A 28 16.87 2.34 30.32
C GLN A 28 16.43 3.58 29.52
N ALA A 29 17.28 4.04 28.61
CA ALA A 29 16.81 4.85 27.49
C ALA A 29 15.74 3.99 26.82
N GLN A 30 14.47 4.38 27.05
CA GLN A 30 13.29 3.63 26.67
C GLN A 30 13.41 3.28 25.18
N GLN A 31 13.79 2.03 24.89
CA GLN A 31 13.86 1.54 23.52
C GLN A 31 12.47 1.74 22.94
N LYS A 32 12.37 2.56 21.88
CA LYS A 32 11.07 2.85 21.29
C LYS A 32 10.43 1.53 20.88
N PRO A 33 9.12 1.34 21.08
CA PRO A 33 8.47 0.11 20.67
C PRO A 33 8.67 -0.10 19.16
N GLN A 34 9.06 -1.31 18.75
CA GLN A 34 9.21 -1.69 17.35
C GLN A 34 7.84 -2.06 16.78
N ILE A 35 7.52 -1.67 15.55
CA ILE A 35 6.37 -2.23 14.84
C ILE A 35 6.84 -3.40 13.97
N VAL A 36 6.27 -4.58 14.26
CA VAL A 36 6.46 -5.81 13.48
C VAL A 36 5.10 -6.32 13.02
N PHE A 37 4.95 -6.47 11.71
CA PHE A 37 3.73 -6.86 11.00
C PHE A 37 3.89 -8.22 10.34
N PRO A 38 3.55 -9.33 11.02
CA PRO A 38 3.41 -10.62 10.36
C PRO A 38 2.26 -10.58 9.34
N VAL A 39 2.61 -10.75 8.06
CA VAL A 39 1.67 -10.79 6.94
C VAL A 39 1.47 -12.24 6.51
N ALA A 40 0.38 -12.82 6.99
CA ALA A 40 0.09 -14.20 6.74
C ALA A 40 -0.56 -14.42 5.37
N GLY A 41 -0.23 -15.56 4.75
CA GLY A 41 -0.81 -15.99 3.47
C GLY A 41 -0.12 -15.39 2.24
N THR A 42 1.02 -14.72 2.41
CA THR A 42 1.82 -14.15 1.32
C THR A 42 3.25 -14.66 1.41
N SER A 43 3.83 -14.99 0.26
CA SER A 43 5.27 -15.22 0.11
C SER A 43 5.73 -14.70 -1.24
N TRP A 44 6.96 -14.18 -1.27
CA TRP A 44 7.54 -13.59 -2.46
C TRP A 44 8.63 -14.50 -3.01
N VAL A 45 8.40 -15.07 -4.20
CA VAL A 45 9.44 -15.78 -4.96
C VAL A 45 9.86 -14.88 -6.11
N ILE A 46 10.90 -14.07 -5.87
CA ILE A 46 11.36 -13.05 -6.82
C ILE A 46 12.73 -13.46 -7.34
N ALA A 47 12.83 -13.69 -8.65
CA ALA A 47 14.11 -13.91 -9.31
C ALA A 47 14.90 -12.59 -9.42
N PRO A 48 16.24 -12.62 -9.37
CA PRO A 48 17.05 -11.43 -9.64
C PRO A 48 16.69 -10.78 -10.98
N GLY A 49 16.63 -9.46 -11.01
CA GLY A 49 16.27 -8.69 -12.22
C GLY A 49 14.77 -8.60 -12.53
N THR A 50 13.91 -9.22 -11.71
CA THR A 50 12.44 -9.03 -11.82
C THR A 50 12.10 -7.54 -11.59
N PRO A 51 11.27 -6.90 -12.45
CA PRO A 51 10.92 -5.48 -12.33
C PRO A 51 9.86 -5.25 -11.22
N ILE A 52 10.23 -5.52 -9.97
CA ILE A 52 9.31 -5.49 -8.82
C ILE A 52 8.80 -4.08 -8.48
N TYR A 53 9.51 -3.03 -8.89
CA TYR A 53 9.08 -1.64 -8.69
C TYR A 53 8.28 -1.07 -9.86
N ASN A 54 8.05 -1.87 -10.91
CA ASN A 54 7.23 -1.48 -12.04
C ASN A 54 5.77 -1.81 -11.75
N PRO A 55 4.85 -0.84 -11.68
CA PRO A 55 3.46 -1.08 -11.29
C PRO A 55 2.59 -1.68 -12.41
N TYR A 56 3.17 -1.97 -13.58
CA TYR A 56 2.55 -2.71 -14.67
C TYR A 56 3.11 -4.14 -14.79
N SER A 57 4.12 -4.49 -14.00
CA SER A 57 4.63 -5.86 -13.95
C SER A 57 3.64 -6.78 -13.21
N PRO A 58 3.41 -8.02 -13.68
CA PRO A 58 2.59 -9.00 -12.98
C PRO A 58 3.13 -9.38 -11.58
N THR A 59 4.43 -9.20 -11.34
CA THR A 59 5.11 -9.56 -10.08
C THR A 59 5.53 -8.32 -9.29
N THR A 60 4.76 -7.24 -9.41
CA THR A 60 5.06 -5.95 -8.79
C THR A 60 4.76 -5.92 -7.29
N ILE A 61 5.60 -5.19 -6.56
CA ILE A 61 5.32 -4.72 -5.20
C ILE A 61 5.00 -3.22 -5.16
N ALA A 62 4.99 -2.53 -6.32
CA ALA A 62 4.74 -1.10 -6.45
C ALA A 62 3.25 -0.73 -6.36
N GLY A 63 2.63 -1.12 -5.25
CA GLY A 63 1.23 -0.85 -4.93
C GLY A 63 1.04 -0.33 -3.50
N CYS A 64 -0.10 0.31 -3.27
CA CYS A 64 -0.53 0.83 -1.97
C CYS A 64 -1.31 -0.20 -1.12
N SER A 65 -1.02 -1.50 -1.31
CA SER A 65 -1.68 -2.58 -0.57
C SER A 65 -0.77 -3.10 0.55
N ILE A 66 -1.38 -3.75 1.55
CA ILE A 66 -0.68 -4.37 2.70
C ILE A 66 0.25 -5.53 2.31
N VAL A 67 0.10 -6.08 1.10
CA VAL A 67 0.99 -7.14 0.59
C VAL A 67 2.08 -6.57 -0.33
N GLY A 68 1.98 -5.30 -0.76
CA GLY A 68 3.00 -4.62 -1.55
C GLY A 68 4.09 -3.98 -0.69
N ALA A 69 4.83 -3.03 -1.26
CA ALA A 69 5.89 -2.30 -0.56
C ALA A 69 5.37 -1.30 0.48
N MET A 70 4.05 -1.10 0.58
CA MET A 70 3.38 -0.19 1.55
C MET A 70 3.90 1.25 1.56
N THR A 71 4.55 1.68 0.48
CA THR A 71 5.26 2.97 0.38
C THR A 71 4.75 3.82 -0.78
N TYR A 72 3.49 3.63 -1.15
CA TYR A 72 2.80 4.37 -2.20
C TYR A 72 1.42 4.77 -1.70
N LEU A 73 0.92 5.92 -2.16
CA LEU A 73 -0.40 6.43 -1.81
C LEU A 73 -1.30 6.66 -3.02
N PRO A 74 -2.63 6.55 -2.82
CA PRO A 74 -3.59 6.98 -3.82
C PRO A 74 -3.81 8.51 -3.78
N LEU A 75 -4.55 9.03 -4.75
CA LEU A 75 -4.98 10.43 -4.75
C LEU A 75 -5.93 10.72 -3.57
N ALA A 76 -6.82 9.80 -3.26
CA ALA A 76 -7.66 9.82 -2.07
C ALA A 76 -7.96 8.41 -1.57
N PHE A 77 -8.15 8.26 -0.26
CA PHE A 77 -8.72 7.03 0.31
C PHE A 77 -10.25 7.09 0.21
N TYR A 78 -10.88 5.96 -0.10
CA TYR A 78 -12.33 5.85 -0.10
C TYR A 78 -12.81 5.08 1.12
N ASN A 79 -13.72 5.68 1.88
CA ASN A 79 -14.38 5.05 3.02
C ASN A 79 -15.76 4.54 2.57
N SER A 80 -15.88 3.23 2.40
CA SER A 80 -17.13 2.57 1.98
C SER A 80 -18.25 2.67 3.01
N MET A 81 -17.92 2.84 4.30
CA MET A 81 -18.91 2.93 5.38
C MET A 81 -19.63 4.27 5.39
N THR A 82 -18.93 5.34 5.01
CA THR A 82 -19.47 6.71 4.97
C THR A 82 -19.69 7.21 3.54
N ASN A 83 -19.35 6.42 2.53
CA ASN A 83 -19.36 6.80 1.12
C ASN A 83 -18.65 8.15 0.88
N SER A 84 -17.51 8.33 1.53
CA SER A 84 -16.75 9.58 1.50
C SER A 84 -15.31 9.33 1.08
N TYR A 85 -14.68 10.37 0.55
CA TYR A 85 -13.27 10.34 0.19
C TYR A 85 -12.49 11.18 1.19
N LEU A 86 -11.38 10.63 1.67
CA LEU A 86 -10.36 11.36 2.40
C LEU A 86 -9.27 11.77 1.40
N PRO A 87 -9.14 13.07 1.05
CA PRO A 87 -8.09 13.53 0.14
C PRO A 87 -6.70 13.26 0.72
N VAL A 88 -5.80 12.67 -0.08
CA VAL A 88 -4.44 12.32 0.32
C VAL A 88 -3.47 13.09 -0.56
N LEU A 89 -3.00 12.53 -1.69
CA LEU A 89 -2.13 13.22 -2.63
C LEU A 89 -2.88 14.29 -3.43
N ALA A 90 -4.19 14.10 -3.63
CA ALA A 90 -5.08 15.16 -4.08
C ALA A 90 -5.53 16.03 -2.91
N ASP A 91 -5.73 17.33 -3.15
CA ASP A 91 -6.37 18.23 -2.19
C ASP A 91 -7.88 18.30 -2.44
N ASN A 92 -8.29 18.36 -3.70
CA ASN A 92 -9.69 18.40 -4.12
C ASN A 92 -9.87 17.94 -5.59
N TRP A 93 -11.13 17.82 -6.03
CA TRP A 93 -11.47 17.52 -7.42
C TRP A 93 -12.83 18.09 -7.80
N THR A 94 -13.05 18.30 -9.09
CA THR A 94 -14.32 18.73 -9.66
C THR A 94 -14.78 17.77 -10.75
N ILE A 95 -16.10 17.64 -10.88
CA ILE A 95 -16.74 16.77 -11.85
C ILE A 95 -17.73 17.59 -12.66
N GLN A 96 -17.62 17.52 -13.98
CA GLN A 96 -18.58 18.10 -14.91
C GLN A 96 -19.10 17.00 -15.83
N VAL A 97 -20.39 16.66 -15.72
CA VAL A 97 -21.05 15.75 -16.66
C VAL A 97 -21.66 16.58 -17.78
N LEU A 98 -21.27 16.27 -19.01
CA LEU A 98 -21.71 16.98 -20.20
C LEU A 98 -23.07 16.44 -20.70
N PRO A 99 -23.85 17.24 -21.45
CA PRO A 99 -25.19 16.84 -21.91
C PRO A 99 -25.23 15.54 -22.75
N ASN A 100 -24.12 15.19 -23.39
CA ASN A 100 -23.96 13.96 -24.18
C ASN A 100 -23.61 12.72 -23.32
N GLY A 101 -23.54 12.85 -21.99
CA GLY A 101 -23.21 11.77 -21.07
C GLY A 101 -21.71 11.50 -20.88
N SER A 102 -20.83 12.25 -21.54
CA SER A 102 -19.39 12.29 -21.24
C SER A 102 -19.13 13.07 -19.94
N GLY A 103 -17.94 12.93 -19.36
CA GLY A 103 -17.61 13.61 -18.11
C GLY A 103 -16.17 14.08 -18.05
N ILE A 104 -15.97 15.25 -17.47
CA ILE A 104 -14.67 15.84 -17.18
C ILE A 104 -14.43 15.73 -15.68
N LEU A 105 -13.34 15.07 -15.30
CA LEU A 105 -12.83 15.03 -13.94
C LEU A 105 -11.55 15.86 -13.89
N THR A 106 -11.54 16.93 -13.09
CA THR A 106 -10.32 17.71 -12.82
C THR A 106 -9.88 17.42 -11.40
N VAL A 107 -8.63 16.98 -11.23
CA VAL A 107 -8.04 16.65 -9.93
C VAL A 107 -6.93 17.66 -9.64
N HIS A 108 -6.99 18.24 -8.45
CA HIS A 108 -5.98 19.14 -7.92
C HIS A 108 -5.11 18.36 -6.92
N LEU A 109 -3.80 18.49 -7.07
CA LEU A 109 -2.79 17.77 -6.31
C LEU A 109 -2.19 18.69 -5.24
N ARG A 110 -1.80 18.09 -4.12
CA ARG A 110 -1.10 18.82 -3.07
C ARG A 110 0.36 19.07 -3.47
N PRO A 111 0.84 20.32 -3.40
CA PRO A 111 2.27 20.59 -3.44
C PRO A 111 2.93 20.20 -2.10
N GLY A 112 4.25 19.98 -2.15
CA GLY A 112 5.08 19.69 -0.97
C GLY A 112 5.45 18.21 -0.80
N PHE A 113 4.83 17.31 -1.57
CA PHE A 113 5.20 15.89 -1.53
C PHE A 113 6.32 15.56 -2.51
N TYR A 114 7.16 14.61 -2.11
CA TYR A 114 8.30 14.16 -2.88
C TYR A 114 8.32 12.64 -2.93
N TRP A 115 8.71 12.10 -4.07
CA TRP A 115 9.23 10.76 -4.13
C TRP A 115 10.57 10.70 -3.41
N PHE A 116 10.80 9.66 -2.61
CA PHE A 116 12.04 9.46 -1.87
C PHE A 116 12.54 8.02 -1.99
N ASN A 117 13.84 7.85 -2.21
CA ASN A 117 14.48 6.54 -2.33
C ASN A 117 15.51 6.25 -1.23
N GLY A 118 15.55 7.08 -0.18
CA GLY A 118 16.55 7.02 0.89
C GLY A 118 17.73 7.97 0.72
N SER A 119 17.93 8.56 -0.46
CA SER A 119 19.07 9.45 -0.74
C SER A 119 18.73 10.68 -1.57
N ALA A 120 17.79 10.56 -2.49
CA ALA A 120 17.40 11.62 -3.43
C ALA A 120 15.89 11.81 -3.40
N THR A 121 15.46 12.99 -3.88
CA THR A 121 14.05 13.36 -3.96
C THR A 121 13.65 13.76 -5.38
N ILE A 122 12.39 13.48 -5.74
CA ILE A 122 11.74 14.00 -6.95
C ILE A 122 10.42 14.65 -6.52
N PRO A 123 10.12 15.90 -6.89
CA PRO A 123 8.82 16.49 -6.58
C PRO A 123 7.67 15.67 -7.17
N PHE A 124 6.61 15.43 -6.39
CA PHE A 124 5.37 14.85 -6.88
C PHE A 124 4.50 15.93 -7.56
N THR A 125 4.04 15.65 -8.77
CA THR A 125 3.37 16.58 -9.67
C THR A 125 2.28 15.88 -10.49
N ALA A 126 1.52 16.66 -11.27
CA ALA A 126 0.53 16.17 -12.21
C ALA A 126 1.12 15.29 -13.31
N TRP A 127 2.42 15.44 -13.63
CA TRP A 127 3.10 14.59 -14.61
C TRP A 127 3.24 13.14 -14.12
N ASP A 128 3.39 12.91 -12.82
CA ASP A 128 3.47 11.57 -12.23
C ASP A 128 2.13 10.84 -12.36
N ALA A 129 1.04 11.54 -12.07
CA ALA A 129 -0.32 11.05 -12.30
C ALA A 129 -0.59 10.83 -13.80
N TYR A 130 -0.15 11.76 -14.65
CA TYR A 130 -0.25 11.62 -16.10
C TYR A 130 0.43 10.33 -16.57
N ALA A 131 1.67 10.06 -16.18
CA ALA A 131 2.36 8.82 -16.52
C ALA A 131 1.55 7.59 -16.09
N ARG A 132 1.02 7.57 -14.86
CA ARG A 132 0.26 6.44 -14.32
C ARG A 132 -0.94 6.10 -15.19
N PHE A 133 -1.77 7.11 -15.45
CA PHE A 133 -3.04 6.91 -16.14
C PHE A 133 -2.86 6.81 -17.66
N TYR A 134 -2.01 7.63 -18.25
CA TYR A 134 -1.75 7.62 -19.69
C TYR A 134 -1.25 6.25 -20.15
N ILE A 135 -0.22 5.69 -19.49
CA ILE A 135 0.29 4.35 -19.81
C ILE A 135 -0.80 3.29 -19.64
N GLY A 136 -1.53 3.34 -18.52
CA GLY A 136 -2.61 2.40 -18.23
C GLY A 136 -3.72 2.42 -19.28
N ILE A 137 -4.12 3.60 -19.75
CA ILE A 137 -5.18 3.75 -20.76
C ILE A 137 -4.66 3.37 -22.14
N LYS A 138 -3.52 3.92 -22.57
CA LYS A 138 -2.96 3.76 -23.92
C LYS A 138 -2.49 2.32 -24.21
N ALA A 139 -1.77 1.70 -23.28
CA ALA A 139 -1.16 0.38 -23.48
C ALA A 139 -1.98 -0.77 -22.86
N PHE A 140 -2.67 -0.54 -21.75
CA PHE A 140 -3.38 -1.58 -21.00
C PHE A 140 -4.91 -1.48 -21.08
N GLY A 141 -5.45 -0.50 -21.80
CA GLY A 141 -6.89 -0.35 -21.99
C GLY A 141 -7.67 -0.06 -20.70
N TRP A 142 -7.02 0.59 -19.72
CA TRP A 142 -7.69 0.98 -18.49
C TRP A 142 -8.95 1.80 -18.76
N TYR A 143 -9.95 1.56 -17.92
CA TYR A 143 -11.27 2.22 -17.98
C TYR A 143 -12.08 1.99 -19.24
N ARG A 144 -11.72 1.05 -20.11
CA ARG A 144 -12.60 0.63 -21.22
C ARG A 144 -13.97 0.14 -20.67
N PRO A 145 -15.12 0.49 -21.29
CA PRO A 145 -15.31 1.30 -22.50
C PRO A 145 -15.51 2.82 -22.24
N TYR A 146 -15.19 3.33 -21.06
CA TYR A 146 -15.45 4.71 -20.64
C TYR A 146 -14.37 5.70 -21.12
N MET A 147 -13.13 5.22 -21.25
CA MET A 147 -12.03 5.87 -21.96
C MET A 147 -11.52 4.90 -23.02
N LEU A 148 -11.07 5.41 -24.16
CA LEU A 148 -10.58 4.59 -25.26
C LEU A 148 -9.08 4.86 -25.52
N PRO A 149 -8.25 3.83 -25.73
CA PRO A 149 -6.80 4.01 -25.90
C PRO A 149 -6.42 4.98 -27.03
N GLN A 150 -7.20 5.03 -28.12
CA GLN A 150 -6.92 5.94 -29.23
C GLN A 150 -7.07 7.43 -28.87
N TYR A 151 -7.77 7.76 -27.78
CA TYR A 151 -8.00 9.12 -27.32
C TYR A 151 -7.15 9.50 -26.11
N ALA A 152 -6.28 8.60 -25.62
CA ALA A 152 -5.51 8.86 -24.39
C ALA A 152 -4.66 10.14 -24.44
N ASP A 153 -4.16 10.53 -25.62
CA ASP A 153 -3.39 11.76 -25.86
C ASP A 153 -4.22 13.03 -25.64
N GLU A 154 -5.53 12.94 -25.89
CA GLU A 154 -6.48 14.03 -25.77
C GLU A 154 -7.26 13.97 -24.45
N ASP A 155 -7.44 12.78 -23.89
CA ASP A 155 -8.30 12.56 -22.74
C ASP A 155 -7.61 12.75 -21.41
N VAL A 156 -6.29 12.61 -21.33
CA VAL A 156 -5.50 12.84 -20.11
C VAL A 156 -4.66 14.08 -20.34
N ARG A 157 -4.86 15.13 -19.55
CA ARG A 157 -4.20 16.42 -19.75
C ARG A 157 -3.60 16.95 -18.45
N VAL A 158 -2.32 17.28 -18.50
CA VAL A 158 -1.70 18.11 -17.46
C VAL A 158 -2.05 19.56 -17.77
N ILE A 159 -2.77 20.21 -16.85
CA ILE A 159 -3.15 21.63 -16.97
C ILE A 159 -2.03 22.50 -16.42
N ASP A 160 -1.47 22.11 -15.28
CA ASP A 160 -0.30 22.71 -14.63
C ASP A 160 0.40 21.66 -13.76
N ASN A 161 1.46 22.04 -13.03
CA ASN A 161 2.25 21.12 -12.19
C ASN A 161 1.44 20.38 -11.11
N TYR A 162 0.26 20.87 -10.73
CA TYR A 162 -0.57 20.30 -9.68
C TYR A 162 -2.03 20.10 -10.12
N THR A 163 -2.35 20.23 -11.40
CA THR A 163 -3.70 20.01 -11.91
C THR A 163 -3.67 19.06 -13.10
N ILE A 164 -4.41 17.95 -12.99
CA ILE A 164 -4.61 16.98 -14.07
C ILE A 164 -6.10 16.84 -14.38
N GLN A 165 -6.43 16.71 -15.66
CA GLN A 165 -7.79 16.57 -16.15
C GLN A 165 -7.95 15.26 -16.95
N PHE A 166 -9.11 14.63 -16.77
CA PHE A 166 -9.53 13.42 -17.47
C PHE A 166 -10.86 13.66 -18.19
N LEU A 167 -10.90 13.37 -19.48
CA LEU A 167 -12.14 13.33 -20.27
C LEU A 167 -12.58 11.88 -20.47
N PHE A 168 -13.75 11.53 -19.94
CA PHE A 168 -14.38 10.23 -20.15
C PHE A 168 -15.45 10.35 -21.23
N GLN A 169 -15.39 9.53 -22.29
CA GLN A 169 -16.46 9.48 -23.30
C GLN A 169 -17.81 9.08 -22.69
N LYS A 170 -17.80 8.30 -21.59
CA LYS A 170 -18.99 7.97 -20.81
C LYS A 170 -18.72 8.11 -19.32
N TRP A 171 -19.50 8.97 -18.65
CA TRP A 171 -19.36 9.19 -17.22
C TRP A 171 -20.13 8.15 -16.39
N THR A 172 -19.53 7.72 -15.29
CA THR A 172 -20.20 7.00 -14.19
C THR A 172 -19.55 7.39 -12.87
N ALA A 173 -20.30 7.39 -11.77
CA ALA A 173 -19.76 7.69 -10.44
C ALA A 173 -18.60 6.76 -10.03
N LEU A 174 -18.57 5.53 -10.54
CA LEU A 174 -17.47 4.59 -10.34
C LEU A 174 -16.14 5.08 -10.94
N ARG A 175 -16.15 5.96 -11.95
CA ARG A 175 -14.90 6.49 -12.52
C ARG A 175 -14.14 7.33 -11.51
N LEU A 176 -14.86 8.12 -10.72
CA LEU A 176 -14.29 8.87 -9.61
C LEU A 176 -13.55 7.94 -8.65
N TYR A 177 -14.22 6.86 -8.22
CA TYR A 177 -13.63 5.87 -7.33
C TYR A 177 -12.32 5.31 -7.89
N TYR A 178 -12.33 4.82 -9.13
CA TYR A 178 -11.13 4.20 -9.70
C TYR A 178 -9.99 5.18 -9.92
N VAL A 179 -10.25 6.41 -10.37
CA VAL A 179 -9.18 7.41 -10.53
C VAL A 179 -8.60 7.78 -9.18
N LEU A 180 -9.45 8.17 -8.22
CA LEU A 180 -8.98 8.68 -6.94
C LEU A 180 -8.28 7.61 -6.08
N THR A 181 -8.70 6.36 -6.17
CA THR A 181 -8.11 5.26 -5.38
C THR A 181 -6.92 4.58 -6.08
N THR A 182 -6.52 5.02 -7.28
CA THR A 182 -5.34 4.48 -7.96
C THR A 182 -4.07 4.90 -7.22
N CYS A 183 -3.25 3.93 -6.83
CA CYS A 183 -1.94 4.18 -6.23
C CYS A 183 -1.02 4.86 -7.26
N MET A 184 -0.38 5.96 -6.84
CA MET A 184 0.67 6.60 -7.62
C MET A 184 1.97 5.83 -7.41
N SER A 185 2.61 5.39 -8.50
CA SER A 185 3.87 4.63 -8.46
C SER A 185 4.70 4.81 -9.75
N THR A 186 4.53 5.96 -10.41
CA THR A 186 5.18 6.29 -11.69
C THR A 186 5.82 7.67 -11.65
N PRO A 187 6.94 7.86 -10.94
CA PRO A 187 7.64 9.13 -10.91
C PRO A 187 7.98 9.61 -12.32
N TRP A 188 7.57 10.83 -12.69
CA TRP A 188 7.64 11.31 -14.07
C TRP A 188 9.02 11.18 -14.71
N PRO A 189 10.14 11.62 -14.08
CA PRO A 189 11.46 11.51 -14.69
C PRO A 189 11.90 10.07 -15.02
N VAL A 190 11.33 9.07 -14.35
CA VAL A 190 11.62 7.65 -14.60
C VAL A 190 10.76 7.10 -15.74
N TRP A 191 9.53 7.60 -15.88
CA TRP A 191 8.52 7.06 -16.80
C TRP A 191 8.33 7.89 -18.07
N GLU A 192 8.87 9.09 -18.13
CA GLU A 192 8.85 9.98 -19.30
C GLU A 192 9.31 9.29 -20.59
N PRO A 193 10.40 8.48 -20.62
CA PRO A 193 10.81 7.79 -21.85
C PRO A 193 9.73 6.85 -22.40
N ILE A 194 9.06 6.09 -21.53
CA ILE A 194 7.98 5.16 -21.91
C ILE A 194 6.77 5.94 -22.44
N VAL A 195 6.43 7.04 -21.78
CA VAL A 195 5.33 7.92 -22.22
C VAL A 195 5.62 8.49 -23.61
N ASN A 196 6.83 8.99 -23.84
CA ASN A 196 7.22 9.58 -25.12
C ASN A 196 7.22 8.55 -26.25
N GLU A 197 7.66 7.32 -25.97
CA GLU A 197 7.58 6.21 -26.92
C GLU A 197 6.12 5.85 -27.26
N LEU A 198 5.24 5.79 -26.26
CA LEU A 198 3.81 5.51 -26.45
C LEU A 198 3.08 6.60 -27.25
N LYS A 199 3.46 7.89 -27.10
CA LYS A 199 2.87 9.01 -27.86
C LYS A 199 3.08 8.87 -29.38
N ALA A 200 4.18 8.24 -29.80
CA ALA A 200 4.45 7.98 -31.21
C ALA A 200 3.69 6.77 -31.78
N MET A 201 3.02 5.99 -30.92
CA MET A 201 2.36 4.74 -31.29
C MET A 201 0.85 4.91 -31.47
N ASN A 202 0.30 4.20 -32.46
CA ASN A 202 -1.14 3.95 -32.52
C ASN A 202 -1.56 2.88 -31.49
N THR A 203 -2.87 2.71 -31.30
CA THR A 203 -3.43 1.78 -30.30
C THR A 203 -2.92 0.35 -30.44
N THR A 204 -2.83 -0.20 -31.66
CA THR A 204 -2.39 -1.59 -31.85
C THR A 204 -0.91 -1.77 -31.51
N GLN A 205 -0.08 -0.78 -31.83
CA GLN A 205 1.33 -0.77 -31.47
C GLN A 205 1.50 -0.65 -29.95
N ALA A 206 0.79 0.29 -29.31
CA ALA A 206 0.84 0.50 -27.86
C ALA A 206 0.43 -0.75 -27.06
N ILE A 207 -0.62 -1.46 -27.50
CA ILE A 207 -1.04 -2.72 -26.88
C ILE A 207 0.05 -3.79 -27.01
N LYS A 208 0.73 -3.91 -28.16
CA LYS A 208 1.85 -4.84 -28.29
C LYS A 208 3.03 -4.44 -27.41
N PHE A 209 3.27 -3.14 -27.27
CA PHE A 209 4.34 -2.59 -26.46
C PHE A 209 4.09 -2.75 -24.94
N SER A 210 2.88 -3.12 -24.51
CA SER A 210 2.61 -3.43 -23.09
C SER A 210 3.54 -4.50 -22.54
N ASP A 211 3.95 -5.47 -23.38
CA ASP A 211 4.89 -6.52 -23.00
C ASP A 211 6.27 -5.96 -22.63
N ASN A 212 6.74 -4.95 -23.37
CA ASN A 212 7.98 -4.24 -23.07
C ASN A 212 7.82 -3.44 -21.77
N ILE A 213 6.69 -2.76 -21.61
CA ILE A 213 6.38 -2.00 -20.40
C ILE A 213 6.40 -2.91 -19.17
N THR A 214 5.80 -4.11 -19.21
CA THR A 214 5.80 -5.03 -18.04
C THR A 214 7.20 -5.53 -17.63
N LYS A 215 8.17 -5.44 -18.53
CA LYS A 215 9.57 -5.87 -18.35
C LYS A 215 10.52 -4.70 -18.04
N PHE A 216 10.02 -3.46 -18.12
CA PHE A 216 10.82 -2.27 -17.86
C PHE A 216 11.27 -2.25 -16.39
N VAL A 217 12.58 -2.25 -16.15
CA VAL A 217 13.17 -2.26 -14.81
C VAL A 217 13.36 -0.81 -14.37
N VAL A 218 12.76 -0.45 -13.25
CA VAL A 218 12.84 0.89 -12.67
C VAL A 218 13.41 0.85 -11.26
N PRO A 219 14.16 1.87 -10.84
CA PRO A 219 14.61 1.99 -9.46
C PRO A 219 13.42 2.25 -8.51
N TYR A 220 13.62 1.94 -7.23
CA TYR A 220 12.65 2.22 -6.18
C TYR A 220 12.50 3.73 -5.94
N TRP A 221 11.25 4.16 -5.77
CA TRP A 221 10.86 5.51 -5.35
C TRP A 221 9.57 5.40 -4.53
N GLY A 222 9.63 5.71 -3.23
CA GLY A 222 8.46 5.74 -2.35
C GLY A 222 7.76 7.09 -2.37
N LEU A 223 6.46 7.10 -2.12
CA LEU A 223 5.64 8.31 -1.92
C LEU A 223 4.71 8.06 -0.73
N PHE A 224 5.30 8.08 0.47
CA PHE A 224 4.66 7.75 1.74
C PHE A 224 5.55 8.27 2.91
N PRO A 225 5.03 8.47 4.13
CA PRO A 225 5.85 8.89 5.28
C PRO A 225 6.98 7.92 5.66
N TYR A 226 6.97 6.70 5.10
CA TYR A 226 8.03 5.73 5.20
C TYR A 226 8.51 5.35 3.79
N TYR A 227 9.79 5.02 3.67
CA TYR A 227 10.40 4.53 2.44
C TYR A 227 11.03 3.15 2.66
N LEU A 228 11.09 2.35 1.60
CA LEU A 228 11.66 1.00 1.63
C LEU A 228 13.18 1.06 1.79
N THR A 229 13.70 0.44 2.84
CA THR A 229 15.14 0.32 3.09
C THR A 229 15.67 -1.07 2.82
N TYR A 230 14.83 -2.10 2.97
CA TYR A 230 15.21 -3.46 2.68
C TYR A 230 14.00 -4.27 2.18
N PHE A 231 14.25 -5.17 1.23
CA PHE A 231 13.26 -6.10 0.73
C PHE A 231 13.89 -7.46 0.43
N SER A 232 13.21 -8.53 0.85
CA SER A 232 13.57 -9.91 0.56
C SER A 232 12.33 -10.77 0.36
N SER A 233 12.52 -12.06 0.07
CA SER A 233 11.43 -13.03 -0.05
C SER A 233 10.64 -13.23 1.25
N ASN A 234 11.25 -12.94 2.41
CA ASN A 234 10.73 -13.33 3.73
C ASN A 234 10.39 -12.13 4.62
N TYR A 235 10.96 -10.96 4.36
CA TYR A 235 10.60 -9.74 5.08
C TYR A 235 10.96 -8.48 4.30
N MET A 236 10.36 -7.36 4.69
CA MET A 236 10.75 -6.02 4.27
C MET A 236 10.91 -5.10 5.48
N LEU A 237 11.77 -4.09 5.31
CA LEU A 237 11.90 -2.98 6.23
C LEU A 237 11.56 -1.69 5.50
N ILE A 238 10.71 -0.89 6.13
CA ILE A 238 10.50 0.50 5.74
C ILE A 238 10.96 1.39 6.89
N THR A 239 11.43 2.59 6.56
CA THR A 239 11.98 3.54 7.53
C THR A 239 11.31 4.89 7.34
N LEU A 240 11.01 5.55 8.45
CA LEU A 240 10.40 6.86 8.48
C LEU A 240 11.27 7.86 7.70
N GLU A 241 10.64 8.70 6.90
CA GLU A 241 11.32 9.75 6.15
C GLU A 241 12.05 10.75 7.08
N PRO A 242 13.12 11.40 6.59
CA PRO A 242 13.77 12.46 7.33
C PRO A 242 12.80 13.62 7.60
N SER A 243 13.01 14.36 8.70
CA SER A 243 12.02 15.32 9.23
C SER A 243 11.61 16.43 8.26
N ASN A 244 12.49 16.80 7.32
CA ASN A 244 12.19 17.80 6.29
C ASN A 244 11.10 17.30 5.31
N LEU A 245 11.10 16.01 4.96
CA LEU A 245 10.06 15.40 4.12
C LEU A 245 8.85 15.00 4.95
N LEU A 246 9.10 14.52 6.18
CA LEU A 246 8.05 14.04 7.07
C LEU A 246 7.01 15.11 7.42
N SER A 247 7.46 16.38 7.52
CA SER A 247 6.64 17.49 7.99
C SER A 247 5.35 17.72 7.18
N ASP A 248 5.38 17.54 5.86
CA ASP A 248 4.20 17.72 5.00
C ASP A 248 3.15 16.62 5.21
N TRP A 249 3.54 15.43 5.65
CA TRP A 249 2.60 14.33 5.91
C TRP A 249 1.67 14.59 7.10
N PHE A 250 2.05 15.45 8.04
CA PHE A 250 1.16 15.87 9.13
C PHE A 250 -0.06 16.64 8.64
N ARG A 251 -0.02 17.21 7.43
CA ARG A 251 -1.19 17.85 6.81
C ARG A 251 -2.29 16.85 6.41
N ILE A 252 -1.91 15.58 6.23
CA ILE A 252 -2.83 14.49 5.86
C ILE A 252 -3.14 13.63 7.10
N PHE A 253 -2.13 13.35 7.92
CA PHE A 253 -2.22 12.51 9.11
C PHE A 253 -1.92 13.32 10.38
N PRO A 254 -2.81 14.24 10.78
CA PRO A 254 -2.54 15.17 11.89
C PRO A 254 -2.48 14.49 13.26
N LEU A 255 -3.04 13.28 13.39
CA LEU A 255 -3.02 12.48 14.60
C LEU A 255 -1.88 11.46 14.62
N ALA A 256 -0.99 11.49 13.62
CA ALA A 256 0.08 10.52 13.57
C ALA A 256 1.14 10.83 14.62
N ASP A 257 1.58 9.78 15.31
CA ASP A 257 2.64 9.84 16.30
C ASP A 257 3.89 9.12 15.78
N TRP A 258 4.42 9.65 14.67
CA TRP A 258 5.55 9.03 13.95
C TRP A 258 6.80 8.87 14.80
N TYR A 259 6.94 9.65 15.87
CA TYR A 259 8.10 9.63 16.74
C TYR A 259 7.93 8.75 17.99
N TYR A 260 6.75 8.17 18.23
CA TYR A 260 6.53 7.29 19.38
C TYR A 260 7.20 5.91 19.20
N TYR A 261 7.05 5.32 18.02
CA TYR A 261 7.64 4.03 17.67
C TYR A 261 9.07 4.17 17.14
N ASP A 262 9.79 3.05 17.05
CA ASP A 262 11.04 2.99 16.29
C ASP A 262 10.78 3.51 14.86
N PRO A 263 11.70 4.29 14.26
CA PRO A 263 11.52 4.79 12.90
C PRO A 263 11.45 3.67 11.87
N THR A 264 11.86 2.45 12.22
CA THR A 264 11.76 1.29 11.34
C THR A 264 10.47 0.51 11.60
N TYR A 265 9.91 -0.02 10.52
CA TYR A 265 8.78 -0.92 10.52
C TYR A 265 9.18 -2.19 9.76
N GLU A 266 8.90 -3.34 10.34
CA GLU A 266 9.20 -4.64 9.75
C GLU A 266 7.91 -5.35 9.34
N ALA A 267 7.84 -5.82 8.10
CA ALA A 267 6.81 -6.76 7.68
C ALA A 267 7.42 -8.11 7.37
N ILE A 268 6.86 -9.18 7.95
CA ILE A 268 7.36 -10.55 7.81
C ILE A 268 6.36 -11.35 6.99
N TRP A 269 6.82 -11.89 5.87
CA TRP A 269 6.02 -12.72 4.98
C TRP A 269 6.02 -14.17 5.46
N GLY A 270 4.85 -14.81 5.48
CA GLY A 270 4.79 -16.21 5.86
C GLY A 270 3.39 -16.83 5.82
N SER A 271 3.33 -18.07 6.29
CA SER A 271 2.06 -18.78 6.50
C SER A 271 1.32 -18.23 7.74
N ASN A 272 0.06 -18.65 7.93
CA ASN A 272 -0.66 -18.38 9.18
C ASN A 272 0.12 -18.87 10.41
N THR A 273 0.89 -19.95 10.30
CA THR A 273 1.71 -20.45 11.42
C THR A 273 2.83 -19.48 11.79
N VAL A 274 3.51 -18.90 10.79
CA VAL A 274 4.56 -17.89 11.04
C VAL A 274 3.98 -16.67 11.78
N ALA A 275 2.77 -16.24 11.40
CA ALA A 275 2.08 -15.16 12.09
C ALA A 275 1.72 -15.54 13.53
N LEU A 276 1.13 -16.73 13.75
CA LEU A 276 0.79 -17.24 15.09
C LEU A 276 2.02 -17.31 15.99
N GLU A 277 3.13 -17.89 15.52
CA GLU A 277 4.37 -18.00 16.26
C GLU A 277 4.99 -16.63 16.57
N SER A 278 4.92 -15.68 15.64
CA SER A 278 5.40 -14.31 15.85
C SER A 278 4.65 -13.63 16.99
N TYR A 279 3.34 -13.82 17.06
CA TYR A 279 2.51 -13.30 18.14
C TYR A 279 2.82 -13.97 19.49
N LEU A 280 2.86 -15.30 19.54
CA LEU A 280 3.15 -16.04 20.76
C LEU A 280 4.57 -15.80 21.29
N ALA A 281 5.52 -15.47 20.40
CA ALA A 281 6.87 -15.06 20.77
C ALA A 281 6.97 -13.61 21.28
N GLY A 282 5.85 -12.86 21.34
CA GLY A 282 5.83 -11.46 21.74
C GLY A 282 6.46 -10.51 20.74
N LYS A 283 6.65 -10.93 19.48
CA LYS A 283 7.26 -10.12 18.42
C LYS A 283 6.23 -9.43 17.54
N GLY A 284 5.12 -10.10 17.22
CA GLY A 284 4.05 -9.55 16.39
C GLY A 284 3.30 -8.44 17.13
N THR A 285 3.25 -7.25 16.54
CA THR A 285 2.59 -6.08 17.17
C THR A 285 1.20 -5.82 16.62
N TRP A 286 1.01 -6.03 15.32
CA TRP A 286 -0.25 -5.94 14.60
C TRP A 286 -0.10 -6.79 13.33
N GLY A 287 -1.18 -7.22 12.69
CA GLY A 287 -1.08 -8.23 11.62
C GLY A 287 -2.44 -8.63 11.08
N SER A 288 -2.42 -9.29 9.94
CA SER A 288 -3.59 -9.96 9.38
C SER A 288 -3.25 -11.40 9.08
N ALA A 289 -4.08 -12.32 9.58
CA ALA A 289 -3.94 -13.75 9.38
C ALA A 289 -5.31 -14.45 9.35
N GLY A 290 -5.39 -15.57 8.64
CA GLY A 290 -6.58 -16.42 8.60
C GLY A 290 -6.53 -17.50 9.67
N PHE A 291 -6.71 -17.13 10.94
CA PHE A 291 -6.68 -18.08 12.06
C PHE A 291 -7.95 -18.93 12.18
N SER A 292 -7.80 -20.20 12.58
CA SER A 292 -8.93 -21.01 13.05
C SER A 292 -9.39 -20.53 14.44
N MET A 293 -10.62 -20.89 14.85
CA MET A 293 -11.10 -20.52 16.19
C MET A 293 -10.21 -21.07 17.31
N GLN A 294 -9.63 -22.26 17.14
CA GLN A 294 -8.67 -22.80 18.11
C GLN A 294 -7.40 -21.97 18.20
N GLN A 295 -6.90 -21.45 17.07
CA GLN A 295 -5.73 -20.57 17.07
C GLN A 295 -6.06 -19.21 17.72
N VAL A 296 -7.30 -18.72 17.57
CA VAL A 296 -7.76 -17.51 18.25
C VAL A 296 -7.84 -17.70 19.76
N GLU A 297 -8.40 -18.81 20.24
CA GLU A 297 -8.43 -19.14 21.67
C GLU A 297 -7.02 -19.17 22.27
N VAL A 298 -6.04 -19.73 21.55
CA VAL A 298 -4.63 -19.75 21.97
C VAL A 298 -4.06 -18.33 22.08
N LEU A 299 -4.34 -17.44 21.12
CA LEU A 299 -3.89 -16.05 21.17
C LEU A 299 -4.50 -15.29 22.34
N GLU A 300 -5.81 -15.42 22.55
CA GLU A 300 -6.54 -14.76 23.64
C GLU A 300 -6.04 -15.23 25.02
N GLN A 301 -5.72 -16.52 25.19
CA GLN A 301 -5.11 -17.05 26.41
C GLN A 301 -3.73 -16.44 26.71
N HIS A 302 -3.03 -15.94 25.69
CA HIS A 302 -1.75 -15.24 25.82
C HIS A 302 -1.92 -13.71 25.88
N GLY A 303 -3.15 -13.22 26.06
CA GLY A 303 -3.46 -11.79 26.19
C GLY A 303 -3.43 -11.02 24.86
N ILE A 304 -3.45 -11.71 23.73
CA ILE A 304 -3.40 -11.08 22.40
C ILE A 304 -4.82 -10.87 21.89
N GLY A 305 -5.17 -9.61 21.66
CA GLY A 305 -6.49 -9.24 21.16
C GLY A 305 -6.67 -9.63 19.69
N VAL A 306 -7.75 -10.35 19.39
CA VAL A 306 -8.14 -10.72 18.03
C VAL A 306 -9.40 -9.96 17.64
N TYR A 307 -9.34 -9.20 16.55
CA TYR A 307 -10.47 -8.47 16.00
C TYR A 307 -10.95 -9.09 14.69
N PHE A 308 -12.24 -9.46 14.65
CA PHE A 308 -12.89 -9.93 13.43
C PHE A 308 -13.62 -8.79 12.73
N GLY A 309 -12.96 -8.20 11.72
CA GLY A 309 -13.58 -7.18 10.88
C GLY A 309 -14.43 -7.79 9.74
N PRO A 310 -15.51 -7.10 9.29
CA PRO A 310 -16.20 -7.49 8.08
C PRO A 310 -15.25 -7.42 6.88
N SER A 311 -15.13 -8.52 6.14
CA SER A 311 -14.34 -8.60 4.91
C SER A 311 -15.21 -8.32 3.69
N PHE A 312 -14.79 -7.37 2.85
CA PHE A 312 -15.43 -7.09 1.56
C PHE A 312 -14.73 -7.80 0.39
N PHE A 313 -13.82 -8.74 0.67
CA PHE A 313 -13.15 -9.51 -0.37
C PHE A 313 -14.10 -10.57 -0.94
N THR A 314 -14.15 -10.67 -2.27
CA THR A 314 -14.89 -11.73 -2.93
C THR A 314 -13.97 -12.94 -3.10
N MET A 315 -14.30 -14.05 -2.45
CA MET A 315 -13.68 -15.34 -2.73
C MET A 315 -14.32 -15.92 -3.99
N GLY A 316 -13.55 -15.98 -5.08
CA GLY A 316 -13.96 -16.58 -6.35
C GLY A 316 -13.39 -17.98 -6.54
N ILE A 317 -14.12 -18.85 -7.23
CA ILE A 317 -13.58 -20.10 -7.76
C ILE A 317 -13.38 -19.90 -9.26
N ALA A 318 -12.13 -19.91 -9.70
CA ALA A 318 -11.81 -19.94 -11.13
C ALA A 318 -11.76 -21.40 -11.61
N VAL A 319 -12.54 -21.71 -12.65
CA VAL A 319 -12.49 -23.00 -13.35
C VAL A 319 -11.79 -22.81 -14.69
N ASN A 320 -10.82 -23.67 -15.01
CA ASN A 320 -10.10 -23.58 -16.27
C ASN A 320 -10.90 -24.27 -17.39
N PRO A 321 -11.48 -23.53 -18.36
CA PRO A 321 -12.36 -24.11 -19.36
C PRO A 321 -11.62 -24.95 -20.43
N HIS A 322 -10.30 -25.08 -20.36
CA HIS A 322 -9.53 -25.88 -21.32
C HIS A 322 -9.34 -27.34 -20.90
N TYR A 323 -9.66 -27.69 -19.65
CA TYR A 323 -9.46 -29.04 -19.12
C TYR A 323 -10.79 -29.71 -18.79
N TYR A 324 -10.88 -31.02 -19.05
CA TYR A 324 -12.02 -31.83 -18.64
C TYR A 324 -12.10 -31.91 -17.09
N PRO A 325 -13.30 -31.82 -16.47
CA PRO A 325 -14.63 -31.68 -17.09
C PRO A 325 -15.08 -30.22 -17.32
N TRP A 326 -14.24 -29.24 -17.01
CA TRP A 326 -14.56 -27.81 -17.06
C TRP A 326 -14.66 -27.23 -18.48
N ASN A 327 -14.12 -27.95 -19.46
CA ASN A 327 -14.33 -27.67 -20.89
C ASN A 327 -15.74 -27.96 -21.39
N ILE A 328 -16.61 -28.53 -20.55
CA ILE A 328 -18.05 -28.70 -20.83
C ILE A 328 -18.81 -27.54 -20.17
N PRO A 329 -19.36 -26.57 -20.93
CA PRO A 329 -19.98 -25.36 -20.38
C PRO A 329 -21.13 -25.63 -19.39
N GLN A 330 -21.84 -26.74 -19.58
CA GLN A 330 -22.96 -27.16 -18.73
C GLN A 330 -22.49 -27.62 -17.33
N LEU A 331 -21.28 -28.17 -17.21
CA LEU A 331 -20.73 -28.66 -15.94
C LEU A 331 -20.18 -27.53 -15.08
N GLY A 332 -19.56 -26.51 -15.69
CA GLY A 332 -19.13 -25.30 -14.96
C GLY A 332 -20.29 -24.61 -14.24
N ARG A 333 -21.46 -24.49 -14.89
CA ARG A 333 -22.67 -23.90 -14.28
C ARG A 333 -23.26 -24.77 -13.16
N ARG A 334 -23.25 -26.10 -13.32
CA ARG A 334 -23.82 -27.04 -12.33
C ARG A 334 -22.95 -27.21 -11.08
N TYR A 335 -21.63 -27.10 -11.20
CA TYR A 335 -20.71 -27.28 -10.08
C TYR A 335 -20.75 -26.12 -9.09
N VAL A 336 -20.94 -24.89 -9.58
CA VAL A 336 -21.17 -23.70 -8.73
C VAL A 336 -22.40 -23.91 -7.85
N THR A 337 -23.47 -24.48 -8.41
CA THR A 337 -24.69 -24.82 -7.66
C THR A 337 -24.47 -25.95 -6.65
N LEU A 338 -23.69 -26.98 -7.00
CA LEU A 338 -23.41 -28.13 -6.11
C LEU A 338 -22.56 -27.75 -4.88
N LEU A 339 -21.56 -26.87 -5.06
CA LEU A 339 -20.72 -26.37 -3.97
C LEU A 339 -21.52 -25.54 -2.95
N ILE A 340 -22.51 -24.77 -3.42
CA ILE A 340 -23.43 -24.02 -2.57
C ILE A 340 -24.38 -24.99 -1.82
N GLY A 341 -24.87 -26.04 -2.49
CA GLY A 341 -25.73 -27.06 -1.88
C GLY A 341 -25.06 -27.88 -0.77
N LEU A 342 -23.78 -28.26 -0.94
CA LEU A 342 -23.03 -29.03 0.06
C LEU A 342 -22.74 -28.24 1.34
N ARG A 343 -22.70 -26.91 1.27
CA ARG A 343 -22.53 -26.04 2.44
C ARG A 343 -23.82 -25.84 3.23
N LEU A 344 -24.98 -25.94 2.57
CA LEU A 344 -26.30 -25.85 3.20
C LEU A 344 -26.69 -27.18 3.87
N GLN A 345 -26.33 -28.35 3.31
CA GLN A 345 -26.62 -29.64 3.95
C GLN A 345 -25.81 -29.92 5.23
N LYS A 346 -24.65 -29.28 5.43
CA LYS A 346 -23.84 -29.43 6.66
C LYS A 346 -24.23 -28.50 7.80
N ARG A 347 -25.10 -27.52 7.56
CA ARG A 347 -25.77 -26.72 8.60
C ARG A 347 -27.24 -27.14 8.56
N GLY A 348 -27.58 -28.21 9.29
CA GLY A 348 -28.93 -28.79 9.30
C GLY A 348 -30.02 -27.74 9.47
N VAL A 349 -30.58 -27.34 8.33
CA VAL A 349 -31.93 -26.79 8.15
C VAL A 349 -32.66 -27.76 7.26
#